data_AF-A0A8S3HE59-F1
#
_entry.id   AF-A0A8S3HE59-F1
#
_cell.length_a   1.000
_cell.length_b   1.000
_cell.length_c   1.000
_cell.angle_alpha   90.00
_cell.angle_beta   90.00
_cell.angle_gamma   90.00
#
_symmetry.space_group_name_H-M   'P 1'
#
loop_
_entity.id
_entity.type
_entity.pdbx_description
1 polymer ?
#
loop_
_entity_poly.entity_id
_entity_poly.type
_entity_poly.pdbx_seq_one_letter_code
_entity_poly.pdbx_strand_id
1 'polypeptide(L)'
;IDESVMSQEDAQVMYDQMHKITKDYRTQMMSLYVRSLAQEYELLSSEIKRTVELFPQEKDQGFGAAPGHVAFRHYHELREKRLNLEVEQSLYFLEETQPTKINSITS
;
A
#
# COMPACT_ATOMS: atom_id res chain seq x y z
N ILE A 1 -8.05 -29.69 41.31
CA ILE A 1 -7.97 -28.64 40.28
C ILE A 1 -7.13 -29.25 39.18
N ASP A 2 -7.74 -29.55 38.04
CA ASP A 2 -7.05 -30.15 36.91
C ASP A 2 -6.34 -29.02 36.17
N GLU A 3 -5.08 -28.79 36.55
CA GLU A 3 -4.19 -27.86 35.83
C GLU A 3 -3.55 -28.69 34.72
N SER A 4 -4.19 -28.74 33.54
CA SER A 4 -3.53 -29.25 32.35
C SER A 4 -2.44 -28.26 31.96
N VAL A 5 -1.24 -28.49 32.51
CA VAL A 5 -0.03 -27.80 32.08
C VAL A 5 0.21 -28.24 30.65
N MET A 6 -0.12 -27.36 29.70
CA MET A 6 0.13 -27.57 28.28
C MET A 6 1.60 -27.95 28.10
N SER A 7 1.85 -29.05 27.38
CA SER A 7 3.23 -29.49 27.17
C SER A 7 3.99 -28.43 26.38
N GLN A 8 5.32 -28.37 26.56
CA GLN A 8 6.15 -27.43 25.82
C GLN A 8 6.05 -27.63 24.30
N GLU A 9 5.80 -28.88 23.88
CA GLU A 9 5.61 -29.25 22.47
C GLU A 9 4.26 -28.74 21.94
N ASP A 10 3.18 -28.90 22.71
CA ASP A 10 1.86 -28.33 22.37
C ASP A 10 1.91 -26.79 22.33
N ALA A 11 2.66 -26.17 23.24
CA ALA A 11 2.88 -24.73 23.26
C ALA A 11 3.59 -24.24 21.99
N GLN A 12 4.62 -24.96 21.55
CA GLN A 12 5.37 -24.63 20.35
C GLN A 12 4.51 -24.81 19.09
N VAL A 13 3.74 -25.91 19.01
CA VAL A 13 2.82 -26.15 17.89
C VAL A 13 1.77 -25.03 17.81
N MET A 14 1.21 -24.63 18.94
CA MET A 14 0.22 -23.55 19.00
C MET A 14 0.86 -22.20 18.59
N TYR A 15 2.08 -21.93 19.04
CA TYR A 15 2.85 -20.75 18.62
C TYR A 15 3.07 -20.74 17.10
N ASP A 16 3.50 -21.85 16.51
CA ASP A 16 3.77 -21.94 15.07
C ASP A 16 2.48 -21.73 14.26
N GLN A 17 1.36 -22.28 14.72
CA GLN A 17 0.05 -22.07 14.12
C GLN A 17 -0.38 -20.60 14.20
N MET A 18 -0.27 -19.97 15.37
CA MET A 18 -0.58 -18.55 15.56
C MET A 18 0.33 -17.65 14.73
N HIS A 19 1.61 -17.98 14.65
CA HIS A 19 2.59 -17.26 13.83
C HIS A 19 2.21 -17.32 12.35
N LYS A 20 1.87 -18.51 11.85
CA LYS A 20 1.40 -18.69 10.47
C LYS A 20 0.12 -17.89 10.20
N ILE A 21 -0.88 -17.97 11.06
CA ILE A 21 -2.15 -17.22 10.91
C ILE A 21 -1.86 -15.71 10.86
N THR A 22 -1.02 -15.22 11.77
CA THR A 22 -0.65 -13.80 11.83
C THR A 22 0.09 -13.35 10.57
N LYS A 23 1.01 -14.17 10.07
CA LYS A 23 1.75 -13.92 8.83
C LYS A 23 0.80 -13.87 7.62
N ASP A 24 -0.09 -14.84 7.50
CA ASP A 24 -1.05 -14.93 6.39
C ASP A 24 -2.02 -13.74 6.42
N TYR A 25 -2.53 -13.37 7.60
CA TYR A 25 -3.40 -12.21 7.77
C TYR A 25 -2.71 -10.90 7.35
N ARG A 26 -1.48 -10.65 7.83
CA ARG A 26 -0.73 -9.44 7.47
C ARG A 26 -0.46 -9.36 5.96
N THR A 27 -0.12 -10.50 5.35
CA THR A 27 0.13 -10.57 3.90
C THR A 27 -1.14 -10.25 3.10
N GLN A 28 -2.27 -10.83 3.49
CA GLN A 28 -3.56 -10.56 2.84
C GLN A 28 -3.98 -9.09 2.99
N MET A 29 -3.88 -8.53 4.19
CA MET A 29 -4.20 -7.12 4.44
C MET A 29 -3.30 -6.17 3.64
N MET A 30 -1.99 -6.43 3.62
CA MET A 30 -1.06 -5.60 2.83
C MET A 30 -1.34 -5.72 1.33
N SER A 31 -1.66 -6.92 0.84
CA SER A 31 -2.06 -7.12 -0.57
C SER A 31 -3.33 -6.34 -0.92
N LEU A 32 -4.32 -6.31 -0.03
CA LEU A 32 -5.54 -5.51 -0.21
C LEU A 32 -5.23 -4.01 -0.19
N TYR A 33 -4.35 -3.57 0.71
CA TYR A 33 -3.92 -2.19 0.80
C TYR A 33 -3.22 -1.73 -0.49
N VAL A 34 -2.27 -2.50 -1.02
CA VAL A 34 -1.64 -2.22 -2.32
C VAL A 34 -2.66 -2.13 -3.46
N ARG A 35 -3.66 -3.02 -3.48
CA ARG A 35 -4.75 -2.94 -4.47
C ARG A 35 -5.57 -1.66 -4.33
N SER A 36 -5.85 -1.21 -3.11
CA SER A 36 -6.55 0.07 -2.90
C SER A 36 -5.72 1.27 -3.35
N LEU A 37 -4.38 1.23 -3.16
CA LEU A 37 -3.48 2.27 -3.66
C LEU A 37 -3.47 2.33 -5.19
N ALA A 38 -3.50 1.17 -5.86
CA ALA A 38 -3.61 1.11 -7.30
C ALA A 38 -4.92 1.74 -7.81
N GLN A 39 -6.04 1.45 -7.16
CA GLN A 39 -7.33 2.07 -7.47
C GLN A 39 -7.32 3.58 -7.22
N GLU A 40 -6.71 4.03 -6.12
CA GLU A 40 -6.57 5.47 -5.84
C GLU A 40 -5.71 6.17 -6.91
N TYR A 41 -4.65 5.51 -7.40
CA TYR A 41 -3.82 6.02 -8.49
C TYR A 41 -4.61 6.17 -9.81
N GLU A 42 -5.47 5.20 -10.15
CA GLU A 42 -6.34 5.31 -11.33
C GLU A 42 -7.32 6.49 -11.20
N LEU A 43 -7.92 6.66 -10.02
CA LEU A 43 -8.79 7.80 -9.72
C LEU A 43 -8.05 9.13 -9.85
N LEU A 44 -6.85 9.22 -9.25
CA LEU A 44 -5.99 10.40 -9.33
C LEU A 44 -5.66 10.75 -10.78
N SER A 45 -5.28 9.76 -11.59
CA SER A 45 -4.98 9.93 -13.01
C SER A 45 -6.19 10.44 -13.79
N SER A 46 -7.38 9.92 -13.47
CA SER A 46 -8.65 10.35 -14.10
C SER A 46 -9.04 11.78 -13.71
N GLU A 47 -8.85 12.17 -12.44
CA GLU A 47 -9.12 13.51 -11.93
C GLU A 47 -8.19 14.55 -12.58
N ILE A 48 -6.89 14.25 -12.64
CA ILE A 48 -5.91 15.13 -13.31
C ILE A 48 -6.29 15.30 -14.79
N LYS A 49 -6.58 14.21 -15.49
CA LYS A 49 -6.95 14.25 -16.91
C LYS A 49 -8.21 15.08 -17.13
N ARG A 50 -9.26 14.85 -16.36
CA ARG A 50 -10.52 15.58 -16.46
C ARG A 50 -10.35 17.06 -16.15
N THR A 51 -9.52 17.41 -15.17
CA THR A 51 -9.22 18.81 -14.87
C THR A 51 -8.45 19.47 -16.01
N VAL A 52 -7.43 18.83 -16.57
CA VAL A 52 -6.72 19.35 -17.76
C VAL A 52 -7.66 19.57 -18.94
N GLU A 53 -8.62 18.66 -19.16
CA GLU A 53 -9.60 18.73 -20.26
C GLU A 53 -10.69 19.79 -20.03
N LEU A 54 -11.14 20.00 -18.79
CA LEU A 54 -12.20 20.94 -18.43
C LEU A 54 -11.69 22.35 -18.11
N PHE A 55 -10.38 22.54 -18.00
CA PHE A 55 -9.84 23.89 -17.83
C PHE A 55 -10.03 24.69 -19.13
N PRO A 56 -10.63 25.89 -19.07
CA PRO A 56 -10.82 26.71 -20.25
C PRO A 56 -9.46 27.03 -20.87
N GLN A 57 -9.22 26.53 -22.09
CA GLN A 57 -8.02 26.86 -22.87
C GLN A 57 -8.05 28.29 -23.43
N GLU A 58 -9.19 28.97 -23.27
CA GLU A 58 -9.38 30.34 -23.69
C GLU A 58 -8.84 31.30 -22.63
N LYS A 59 -7.58 31.73 -22.85
CA LYS A 59 -6.97 33.00 -22.40
C LYS A 59 -7.70 33.71 -21.25
N ASP A 60 -7.62 33.19 -20.04
CA ASP A 60 -7.80 34.04 -18.87
C ASP A 60 -6.43 34.63 -18.50
N GLN A 61 -6.02 35.64 -19.28
CA GLN A 61 -5.01 36.64 -18.88
C GLN A 61 -5.60 37.61 -17.84
N GLY A 62 -6.49 37.15 -16.97
CA GLY A 62 -6.97 37.88 -15.80
C GLY A 62 -6.08 37.58 -14.60
N PHE A 63 -5.80 38.61 -13.80
CA PHE A 63 -4.94 38.64 -12.62
C PHE A 63 -5.45 37.77 -11.43
N GLY A 64 -6.07 36.61 -11.70
CA GLY A 64 -6.77 35.77 -10.72
C GLY A 64 -6.87 34.27 -11.04
N ALA A 65 -6.42 33.79 -12.21
CA ALA A 65 -6.43 32.36 -12.55
C ALA A 65 -5.32 31.52 -11.83
N ALA A 66 -4.38 32.19 -11.17
CA ALA A 66 -3.15 31.61 -10.64
C ALA A 66 -3.24 30.80 -9.32
N PRO A 67 -4.14 31.06 -8.35
CA PRO A 67 -4.09 30.36 -7.07
C PRO A 67 -4.71 28.96 -7.07
N GLY A 68 -5.87 28.78 -7.71
CA GLY A 68 -6.63 27.52 -7.68
C GLY A 68 -5.94 26.38 -8.43
N HIS A 69 -5.36 26.68 -9.58
CA HIS A 69 -4.58 25.70 -10.36
C HIS A 69 -3.27 25.32 -9.68
N VAL A 70 -2.58 26.28 -9.04
CA VAL A 70 -1.36 25.99 -8.26
C VAL A 70 -1.70 25.14 -7.04
N ALA A 71 -2.78 25.45 -6.32
CA ALA A 71 -3.24 24.63 -5.19
C ALA A 71 -3.68 23.22 -5.62
N PHE A 72 -4.42 23.10 -6.72
CA PHE A 72 -4.82 21.81 -7.31
C PHE A 72 -3.60 20.98 -7.69
N ARG A 73 -2.67 21.56 -8.46
CA ARG A 73 -1.43 20.89 -8.85
C ARG A 73 -0.64 20.42 -7.63
N HIS A 74 -0.45 21.30 -6.65
CA HIS A 74 0.33 20.98 -5.45
C HIS A 74 -0.33 19.89 -4.61
N TYR A 75 -1.65 19.91 -4.48
CA TYR A 75 -2.41 18.85 -3.81
C TYR A 75 -2.20 17.49 -4.49
N HIS A 76 -2.30 17.44 -5.83
CA HIS A 76 -2.14 16.19 -6.57
C HIS A 76 -0.68 15.68 -6.59
N GLU A 77 0.32 16.58 -6.69
CA GLU A 77 1.74 16.22 -6.55
C GLU A 77 2.06 15.61 -5.17
N LEU A 78 1.49 16.17 -4.09
CA LEU A 78 1.68 15.62 -2.74
C LEU A 78 0.99 14.25 -2.60
N ARG A 79 -0.20 14.09 -3.17
CA ARG A 79 -0.95 12.83 -3.13
C ARG A 79 -0.24 11.73 -3.93
N GLU A 80 0.34 12.07 -5.08
CA GLU A 80 1.18 11.16 -5.86
C GLU A 80 2.44 10.73 -5.08
N LYS A 81 3.15 11.68 -4.46
CA LYS A 81 4.31 11.36 -3.61
C LYS A 81 3.94 10.43 -2.46
N ARG A 82 2.80 10.66 -1.80
CA ARG A 82 2.30 9.79 -0.73
C ARG A 82 2.05 8.38 -1.25
N LEU A 83 1.33 8.25 -2.38
CA LEU A 83 1.04 6.94 -3.00
C LEU A 83 2.33 6.18 -3.31
N ASN A 84 3.32 6.84 -3.89
CA ASN A 84 4.60 6.19 -4.22
C ASN A 84 5.32 5.67 -2.98
N LEU A 85 5.38 6.46 -1.90
CA LEU A 85 5.98 6.04 -0.64
C LEU A 85 5.23 4.87 0.00
N GLU A 86 3.89 4.91 0.01
CA GLU A 86 3.06 3.84 0.58
C GLU A 86 3.18 2.54 -0.23
N VAL A 87 3.28 2.63 -1.56
CA VAL A 87 3.54 1.46 -2.43
C VAL A 87 4.91 0.87 -2.15
N GLU A 88 5.96 1.69 -2.09
CA GLU A 88 7.34 1.22 -1.83
C GLU A 88 7.43 0.50 -0.48
N GLN A 89 6.86 1.06 0.58
CA GLN A 89 6.83 0.43 1.90
C GLN A 89 6.03 -0.88 1.91
N SER A 90 4.91 -0.91 1.20
CA SER A 90 4.07 -2.10 1.11
C SER A 90 4.76 -3.22 0.33
N LEU A 91 5.47 -2.90 -0.74
CA LEU A 91 6.27 -3.86 -1.51
C LEU A 91 7.42 -4.40 -0.66
N TYR A 92 8.15 -3.53 0.06
CA TYR A 92 9.21 -3.94 0.97
C TYR A 92 8.71 -4.93 2.03
N PHE A 93 7.57 -4.64 2.67
CA PHE A 93 6.93 -5.54 3.63
C PHE A 93 6.55 -6.90 3.02
N LEU A 94 6.01 -6.89 1.79
CA LEU A 94 5.64 -8.11 1.08
C LEU A 94 6.86 -8.93 0.65
N GLU A 95 7.97 -8.28 0.29
CA GLU A 95 9.23 -8.95 -0.04
C GLU A 95 9.89 -9.59 1.18
N GLU A 96 9.96 -8.89 2.33
CA GLU A 96 10.47 -9.45 3.59
C GLU A 96 9.66 -10.64 4.10
N THR A 97 8.36 -10.68 3.78
CA THR A 97 7.46 -11.76 4.21
C THR A 97 7.44 -12.94 3.25
N GLN A 98 7.97 -12.81 2.04
CA GLN A 98 8.17 -13.96 1.15
C GLN A 98 9.19 -14.93 1.78
N PRO A 99 8.91 -16.25 1.76
CA PRO A 99 9.90 -17.21 2.21
C PRO A 99 11.15 -17.07 1.34
N THR A 100 12.30 -16.78 1.97
CA THR A 100 13.62 -16.88 1.34
C THR A 100 13.64 -18.21 0.60
N LYS A 101 13.77 -18.19 -0.73
CA LYS A 101 14.01 -19.42 -1.48
C LYS A 101 15.31 -19.99 -0.93
N ILE A 102 15.21 -20.95 -0.02
CA ILE A 102 16.34 -21.76 0.40
C ILE A 102 16.77 -22.47 -0.87
N ASN A 103 17.88 -21.99 -1.45
CA ASN A 103 18.57 -22.70 -2.51
C ASN A 103 18.82 -24.11 -1.99
N SER A 104 18.10 -25.08 -2.54
CA SER A 104 18.43 -26.48 -2.41
C SER A 104 19.73 -26.72 -3.19
N ILE A 105 20.85 -26.31 -2.59
CA ILE A 105 22.18 -26.81 -2.91
C ILE A 105 22.32 -28.11 -2.14
N THR A 106 21.93 -29.20 -2.79
CA THR A 106 22.50 -30.53 -2.53
C THR A 106 22.64 -31.19 -3.89
N SER A 107 23.81 -31.02 -4.49
CA SER A 107 24.40 -31.96 -5.45
C SER A 107 25.22 -32.99 -4.68
#